data_AF-K6U5W5-F1
#
_entry.id   AF-K6U5W5-F1
#
_cell.length_a   1.000
_cell.length_b   1.000
_cell.length_c   1.000
_cell.angle_alpha   90.00
_cell.angle_beta   90.00
_cell.angle_gamma   90.00
#
_symmetry.space_group_name_H-M   'P 1'
#
loop_
_entity.id
_entity.type
_entity.pdbx_description
1 polymer ?
#
loop_
_entity_poly.entity_id
_entity_poly.type
_entity_poly.pdbx_seq_one_letter_code
_entity_poly.pdbx_strand_id
1 'polypeptide(L)' 'MTGKCIDCNLYWNISIKQNIPSGGYICPRCTAKNNKLNEKDKLHKKSSVNKNVKKLQKRI' A
#
# COMPACT_ATOMS: atom_id res chain seq x y z
N MET A 1 -21.45 7.77 12.31
CA MET A 1 -21.48 6.32 12.03
C MET A 1 -20.07 5.77 12.23
N THR A 2 -19.92 4.55 12.73
CA THR A 2 -18.61 3.93 12.96
C THR A 2 -18.47 2.69 12.08
N GLY A 3 -17.34 2.58 11.39
CA GLY A 3 -16.97 1.40 10.61
C GLY A 3 -16.07 0.49 11.43
N LYS A 4 -16.29 -0.82 11.33
CA LYS A 4 -15.38 -1.85 11.87
C LYS A 4 -14.80 -2.65 10.73
N CYS A 5 -13.48 -2.84 10.73
CA CYS A 5 -12.82 -3.70 9.75
C CYS A 5 -12.88 -5.15 10.23
N ILE A 6 -13.24 -6.07 9.34
CA ILE A 6 -13.27 -7.51 9.62
C ILE A 6 -11.88 -8.13 9.77
N ASP A 7 -10.87 -7.59 9.08
CA ASP A 7 -9.52 -8.17 9.07
C ASP A 7 -8.67 -7.70 10.24
N CYS A 8 -8.67 -6.38 10.50
CA CYS A 8 -7.77 -5.78 11.50
C CYS A 8 -8.49 -5.26 12.75
N ASN A 9 -9.82 -5.44 12.83
CA ASN A 9 -10.67 -4.98 13.94
C ASN A 9 -10.55 -3.49 14.29
N LEU A 10 -10.03 -2.67 13.37
CA LEU A 10 -9.98 -1.23 13.56
C LEU A 10 -11.40 -0.66 13.53
N TYR A 11 -11.69 0.22 14.47
CA TYR A 11 -12.86 1.10 14.44
C TYR A 11 -12.45 2.48 13.93
N TRP A 12 -13.23 3.06 13.02
CA TRP A 12 -13.03 4.43 12.56
C TRP A 12 -14.35 5.16 12.37
N ASN A 13 -14.29 6.49 12.46
CA ASN A 13 -15.44 7.36 12.24
C ASN A 13 -15.70 7.51 10.74
N ILE A 14 -16.93 7.21 10.33
CA ILE A 14 -17.44 7.45 8.98
C ILE A 14 -18.32 8.69 9.05
N SER A 15 -18.03 9.66 8.18
CA SER A 15 -18.87 10.85 8.04
C SER A 15 -20.25 10.46 7.54
N ILE A 16 -21.28 10.88 8.27
CA ILE A 16 -22.69 10.60 7.96
C ILE A 16 -23.12 11.25 6.64
N LYS A 17 -22.42 12.30 6.22
CA LYS A 17 -22.67 13.03 4.97
C LYS A 17 -22.03 12.37 3.74
N GLN A 18 -21.14 11.39 3.93
CA GLN A 18 -20.49 10.70 2.83
C GLN A 18 -21.46 9.66 2.25
N ASN A 19 -21.55 9.62 0.92
CA ASN A 19 -22.31 8.57 0.24
C ASN A 19 -21.69 7.20 0.55
N ILE A 20 -22.53 6.20 0.83
CA ILE A 20 -22.07 4.84 1.11
C ILE A 20 -21.85 4.16 -0.24
N PRO A 21 -20.60 3.83 -0.62
CA PRO A 21 -20.36 3.09 -1.86
C PRO A 21 -21.02 1.71 -1.77
N SER A 22 -21.55 1.22 -2.90
CA SER A 22 -22.25 -0.08 -2.98
C SER A 22 -21.39 -1.27 -2.53
N GLY A 23 -20.07 -1.14 -2.62
CA GLY A 23 -19.09 -2.15 -2.15
C GLY A 23 -18.66 -2.02 -0.69
N GLY A 24 -19.24 -1.09 0.07
CA GLY A 24 -18.87 -0.85 1.47
C GLY A 24 -17.56 -0.04 1.65
N TYR A 25 -17.24 0.26 2.91
CA TYR A 25 -16.07 1.07 3.26
C TYR A 25 -14.78 0.25 3.27
N ILE A 26 -13.76 0.77 2.59
CA ILE A 26 -12.42 0.19 2.61
C ILE A 26 -11.70 0.61 3.90
N CYS A 27 -11.11 -0.35 4.63
CA CYS A 27 -10.39 -0.05 5.86
C CYS A 27 -9.12 0.79 5.58
N PRO A 28 -8.99 2.00 6.17
CA PRO A 28 -7.86 2.89 5.89
C PRO A 28 -6.52 2.29 6.35
N ARG A 29 -6.52 1.50 7.44
CA ARG A 29 -5.30 0.86 7.97
C ARG A 29 -4.84 -0.29 7.09
N CYS A 30 -5.75 -1.09 6.56
CA CYS A 30 -5.41 -2.16 5.62
C CYS A 30 -4.86 -1.59 4.31
N THR A 31 -5.50 -0.56 3.75
CA THR A 31 -5.02 0.15 2.56
C THR A 31 -3.61 0.72 2.77
N ALA A 32 -3.38 1.40 3.89
CA ALA A 32 -2.07 1.95 4.21
C ALA A 32 -0.99 0.85 4.38
N LYS A 33 -1.33 -0.29 4.98
CA LYS A 33 -0.41 -1.43 5.11
C LYS A 33 -0.03 -2.00 3.75
N ASN A 34 -1.00 -2.19 2.86
CA ASN A 34 -0.77 -2.71 1.51
C ASN A 34 0.10 -1.76 0.66
N ASN A 35 -0.12 -0.44 0.77
CA ASN A 35 0.71 0.55 0.10
C ASN A 35 2.16 0.50 0.57
N LYS A 36 2.40 0.34 1.88
CA LYS A 36 3.75 0.21 2.45
C LYS A 36 4.46 -1.07 2.00
N LEU A 37 3.73 -2.17 1.81
CA LEU A 37 4.31 -3.40 1.27
C LEU A 37 4.76 -3.19 -0.19
N ASN A 38 3.88 -2.62 -1.02
CA ASN A 38 4.18 -2.34 -2.42
C ASN A 38 5.38 -1.38 -2.61
N GLU A 39 5.52 -0.37 -1.75
CA GLU A 39 6.71 0.50 -1.79
C GLU A 39 8.02 -0.23 -1.43
N LYS A 40 7.98 -1.12 -0.44
CA LYS A 40 9.14 -1.95 -0.07
C LYS A 40 9.52 -2.91 -1.19
N ASP A 41 8.54 -3.49 -1.88
CA ASP A 41 8.77 -4.33 -3.05
C ASP A 41 9.42 -3.54 -4.21
N LYS A 42 9.00 -2.28 -4.42
CA LYS A 42 9.67 -1.39 -5.40
C LYS A 42 11.11 -1.08 -5.01
N LEU A 43 11.40 -0.85 -3.73
CA LEU A 43 12.76 -0.60 -3.26
C LEU A 43 13.65 -1.85 -3.40
N HIS A 44 13.13 -3.03 -3.08
CA HIS A 44 13.85 -4.29 -3.24
C HIS A 44 14.12 -4.63 -4.72
N LYS A 45 13.20 -4.34 -5.64
CA LYS A 45 13.43 -4.50 -7.09
C LYS A 45 14.50 -3.54 -7.64
N LYS A 46 14.57 -2.29 -7.16
CA LYS A 46 15.60 -1.32 -7.59
C LYS A 46 17.02 -1.81 -7.27
N SER A 47 17.24 -2.50 -6.16
CA SER A 47 18.55 -3.03 -5.77
C SER A 47 19.07 -4.17 -6.65
N SER A 48 18.18 -4.93 -7.32
CA SER A 48 18.59 -5.97 -8.27
C SER A 48 18.83 -5.45 -9.69
N VAL A 49 18.10 -4.41 -10.12
CA VAL A 49 18.32 -3.79 -11.45
C VAL A 49 19.62 -2.98 -11.46
N ASN A 50 19.94 -2.27 -10.38
CA ASN A 50 21.11 -1.37 -10.33
C ASN A 50 22.47 -2.12 -10.26
N LYS A 51 22.48 -3.42 -9.95
CA LYS A 51 23.70 -4.26 -10.00
C LYS A 51 24.12 -4.60 -11.43
N ASN A 52 23.16 -4.76 -12.35
CA ASN A 52 23.46 -5.11 -13.75
C ASN A 52 23.95 -3.92 -14.57
N VAL A 53 23.50 -2.69 -14.26
CA VAL A 53 23.94 -1.49 -14.98
C VAL A 53 25.41 -1.15 -14.70
N LYS A 54 25.87 -1.29 -13.44
CA LYS A 54 27.25 -0.96 -13.05
C LYS A 54 28.32 -1.92 -13.58
N LYS A 55 27.95 -3.11 -14.07
CA LYS A 55 28.92 -4.10 -14.59
C LYS A 55 29.29 -3.87 -16.06
N LEU A 56 28.49 -3.12 -16.82
CA LEU A 56 28.72 -2.85 -18.24
C LEU A 56 29.63 -1.64 -18.50
N GLN A 57 29.75 -0.71 -17.55
CA GLN A 57 30.50 0.55 -17.72
C GLN A 57 32.02 0.46 -17.42
N LYS A 58 32.56 -0.72 -17.06
CA LYS A 58 33.99 -0.93 -16.76
C LYS A 58 34.76 -1.73 -17.84
N ARG A 59 34.22 -1.80 -19.06
CA ARG A 59 34.81 -2.54 -20.19
C ARG A 59 35.16 -1.65 -21.40
N ILE A 60 35.33 -0.35 -21.18
CA ILE A 60 35.89 0.59 -22.17
C ILE A 60 37.23 1.08 -21.63
#